data_AF-A0A535KZN1-F1
#
_entry.id   AF-A0A535KZN1-F1
#
_cell.length_a   1.000
_cell.length_b   1.000
_cell.length_c   1.000
_cell.angle_alpha   90.00
_cell.angle_beta   90.00
_cell.angle_gamma   90.00
#
_symmetry.space_group_name_H-M   'P 1'
#
loop_
_entity.id
_entity.type
_entity.pdbx_description
1 polymer ?
#
loop_
_entity_poly.entity_id
_entity_poly.type
_entity_poly.pdbx_seq_one_letter_code
_entity_poly.pdbx_strand_id
1 'polypeptide(L)'
;MKRPGAFRSHLLLGIALFLALAGISQLISLTPHVRMAATSNLNLTQYVNPFIGTSPGGSSFGFGGDSGDTFPGATYPMGMLQWSPDTTSNLPGGYYYPDTTIKGLSLTHFSGRGCKVYQDIPFMPFVGTVNGSPATNGSTYHSSFSHSSESAQPGYYSVHLNGPNVTVALSVTPRTGIGQ
;
A
#
# COMPACT_ATOMS: atom_id res chain seq x y z
N MET A 1 9.73 76.21 52.56
CA MET A 1 10.87 75.26 52.68
C MET A 1 10.40 73.87 52.21
N LYS A 2 10.42 73.60 50.89
CA LYS A 2 9.93 72.34 50.29
C LYS A 2 11.14 71.46 49.92
N ARG A 3 11.20 70.24 50.47
CA ARG A 3 12.27 69.25 50.23
C ARG A 3 12.09 68.56 48.86
N PRO A 4 13.10 68.48 47.99
CA PRO A 4 13.08 67.63 46.81
C PRO A 4 13.94 66.36 47.03
N GLY A 5 13.32 65.18 47.09
CA GLY A 5 14.09 63.94 47.34
C GLY A 5 13.48 62.61 46.91
N ALA A 6 12.29 62.56 46.28
CA ALA A 6 11.60 61.29 46.03
C ALA A 6 11.73 60.74 44.60
N PHE A 7 12.16 61.53 43.61
CA PHE A 7 12.06 61.13 42.20
C PHE A 7 13.25 60.28 41.70
N ARG A 8 14.39 60.30 42.39
CA ARG A 8 15.62 59.61 41.94
C ARG A 8 15.73 58.15 42.37
N SER A 9 14.99 57.69 43.38
CA SER A 9 15.09 56.30 43.87
C SER A 9 14.28 55.30 43.04
N HIS A 10 13.14 55.71 42.48
CA HIS A 10 12.27 54.82 41.70
C HIS A 10 12.82 54.49 40.30
N LEU A 11 13.62 55.39 39.71
CA LEU A 11 14.23 55.18 38.39
C LEU A 11 15.37 54.15 38.43
N LEU A 12 16.16 54.14 39.50
CA LEU A 12 17.28 53.20 39.68
C LEU A 12 16.81 51.78 40.02
N LEU A 13 15.68 51.65 40.73
CA LEU A 13 15.09 50.34 41.07
C LEU A 13 14.47 49.67 39.82
N GLY A 14 13.90 50.45 38.90
CA GLY A 14 13.31 49.93 37.65
C GLY A 14 14.35 49.39 36.65
N ILE A 15 15.53 50.00 36.57
CA ILE A 15 16.61 49.58 35.67
C ILE A 15 17.27 48.29 36.17
N ALA A 16 17.44 48.13 37.49
CA ALA A 16 17.98 46.92 38.09
C ALA A 16 17.05 45.69 37.89
N LEU A 17 15.72 45.90 37.94
CA LEU A 17 14.74 44.84 37.72
C LEU A 17 14.68 44.40 36.25
N PHE A 18 14.85 45.32 35.30
CA PHE A 18 14.88 45.01 33.87
C PHE A 18 16.14 44.22 33.45
N LEU A 19 17.30 44.54 34.02
CA LEU A 19 18.54 43.81 33.75
C LEU A 19 18.54 42.40 34.38
N ALA A 20 17.87 42.21 35.50
CA ALA A 20 17.70 40.89 36.12
C ALA A 20 16.80 39.95 35.28
N LEU A 21 15.76 40.47 34.61
CA LEU A 21 14.91 39.65 33.72
C LEU A 21 15.56 39.36 32.35
N ALA A 22 16.40 40.25 31.83
CA ALA A 22 17.13 40.04 30.57
C ALA A 22 18.29 39.02 30.72
N GLY A 23 18.85 38.85 31.91
CA GLY A 23 19.89 37.85 32.19
C GLY A 23 19.36 36.41 32.24
N ILE A 24 18.07 36.22 32.58
CA ILE A 24 17.46 34.89 32.72
C ILE A 24 17.04 34.32 31.35
N SER A 25 16.86 35.17 30.34
CA SER A 25 16.43 34.75 28.98
C SER A 25 17.54 34.12 28.14
N GLN A 26 18.81 34.17 28.59
CA GLN A 26 19.96 33.60 27.87
C GLN A 26 20.38 32.21 28.36
N LEU A 27 19.74 31.66 29.39
CA LEU A 27 20.10 30.34 29.97
C LEU A 27 19.29 29.14 29.43
N ILE A 28 18.40 29.33 28.45
CA ILE A 28 17.47 28.28 27.97
C ILE A 28 17.93 27.61 26.66
N SER A 29 19.09 27.95 26.09
CA SER A 29 19.48 27.44 24.76
C SER A 29 20.34 26.16 24.73
N LEU A 30 20.55 25.47 25.86
CA LEU A 30 21.24 24.17 25.89
C LEU A 30 20.23 23.01 25.94
N THR A 31 19.32 22.93 24.97
CA THR A 31 18.67 21.66 24.68
C THR A 31 19.66 20.81 23.89
N PRO A 32 20.14 19.66 24.39
CA PRO A 32 20.85 18.72 23.53
C PRO A 32 19.88 18.35 22.42
N HIS A 33 20.14 18.84 21.21
CA HIS A 33 19.49 18.31 20.03
C HIS A 33 19.88 16.84 19.97
N VAL A 34 18.97 15.97 20.42
CA VAL A 34 19.04 14.54 20.17
C VAL A 34 19.11 14.43 18.66
N ARG A 35 20.32 14.21 18.13
CA ARG A 35 20.50 13.86 16.73
C ARG A 35 19.80 12.52 16.60
N MET A 36 18.60 12.52 16.05
CA MET A 36 18.02 11.30 15.53
C MET A 36 19.07 10.71 14.60
N ALA A 37 19.60 9.55 14.97
CA ALA A 37 20.46 8.78 14.10
C ALA A 37 19.72 8.61 12.77
N ALA A 38 20.36 8.93 11.66
CA ALA A 38 19.79 8.70 10.35
C ALA A 38 19.41 7.22 10.30
N THR A 39 18.10 6.94 10.23
CA THR A 39 17.59 5.59 10.01
C THR A 39 18.23 5.13 8.71
N SER A 40 19.01 4.05 8.77
CA SER A 40 19.49 3.41 7.57
C SER A 40 18.27 3.12 6.69
N ASN A 41 18.32 3.57 5.42
CA ASN A 41 17.27 3.32 4.47
C ASN A 41 17.33 1.82 4.09
N LEU A 42 16.83 0.98 4.99
CA LEU A 42 16.74 -0.46 4.79
C LEU A 42 15.63 -0.70 3.77
N ASN A 43 16.00 -1.16 2.59
CA ASN A 43 15.06 -1.59 1.56
C ASN A 43 14.43 -2.93 1.97
N LEU A 44 13.50 -2.92 2.92
CA LEU A 44 12.91 -4.14 3.49
C LEU A 44 11.87 -4.78 2.55
N THR A 45 11.29 -4.02 1.63
CA THR A 45 10.26 -4.52 0.70
C THR A 45 10.81 -5.57 -0.25
N GLN A 46 12.11 -5.58 -0.52
CA GLN A 46 12.78 -6.60 -1.34
C GLN A 46 12.67 -8.04 -0.79
N TYR A 47 12.37 -8.19 0.51
CA TYR A 47 12.22 -9.50 1.15
C TYR A 47 10.81 -10.07 1.02
N VAL A 48 9.85 -9.29 0.55
CA VAL A 48 8.45 -9.73 0.43
C VAL A 48 8.24 -10.38 -0.93
N ASN A 49 7.76 -11.61 -0.92
CA ASN A 49 7.27 -12.29 -2.13
C ASN A 49 5.74 -12.47 -2.03
N PRO A 50 4.94 -11.64 -2.75
CA PRO A 50 3.48 -11.73 -2.72
C PRO A 50 2.88 -13.03 -3.27
N PHE A 51 3.66 -13.86 -3.96
CA PHE A 51 3.17 -15.16 -4.47
C PHE A 51 3.14 -16.25 -3.39
N ILE A 52 3.79 -16.06 -2.25
CA ILE A 52 3.77 -17.06 -1.17
C ILE A 52 2.34 -17.20 -0.64
N GLY A 53 1.80 -18.42 -0.70
CA GLY A 53 0.42 -18.71 -0.30
C GLY A 53 -0.59 -18.69 -1.45
N THR A 54 -0.15 -18.53 -2.70
CA THR A 54 -1.04 -18.58 -3.89
C THR A 54 -1.07 -19.95 -4.59
N SER A 55 -0.14 -20.83 -4.26
CA SER A 55 -0.02 -22.21 -4.78
C SER A 55 -0.64 -23.21 -3.79
N PRO A 56 -1.02 -24.44 -4.21
CA PRO A 56 -1.46 -25.48 -3.29
C PRO A 56 -0.52 -25.67 -2.11
N GLY A 57 -1.11 -25.78 -0.92
CA GLY A 57 -0.46 -26.30 0.26
C GLY A 57 -0.35 -27.83 0.24
N GLY A 58 0.14 -28.38 1.35
CA GLY A 58 0.24 -29.83 1.55
C GLY A 58 -1.12 -30.52 1.71
N SER A 59 -1.11 -31.84 1.71
CA SER A 59 -2.29 -32.73 1.73
C SER A 59 -3.16 -32.70 3.00
N SER A 60 -2.95 -31.76 3.93
CA SER A 60 -3.54 -31.82 5.28
C SER A 60 -4.12 -30.50 5.79
N PHE A 61 -4.44 -29.54 4.92
CA PHE A 61 -5.00 -28.25 5.33
C PHE A 61 -6.52 -28.10 5.13
N GLY A 62 -7.26 -29.14 4.71
CA GLY A 62 -8.70 -29.03 4.41
C GLY A 62 -9.18 -29.69 3.10
N PHE A 63 -10.12 -29.04 2.40
CA PHE A 63 -11.01 -29.57 1.35
C PHE A 63 -10.32 -29.83 -0.02
N GLY A 64 -9.12 -30.41 -0.02
CA GLY A 64 -8.52 -30.98 -1.22
C GLY A 64 -7.96 -29.93 -2.19
N GLY A 65 -6.93 -29.22 -1.74
CA GLY A 65 -6.21 -28.22 -2.54
C GLY A 65 -5.97 -26.89 -1.82
N ASP A 66 -6.07 -26.88 -0.48
CA ASP A 66 -5.99 -25.66 0.31
C ASP A 66 -4.69 -24.92 0.00
N SER A 67 -4.84 -23.74 -0.59
CA SER A 67 -3.74 -22.80 -0.75
C SER A 67 -3.70 -21.90 0.48
N GLY A 68 -2.72 -21.00 0.57
CA GLY A 68 -2.81 -19.91 1.55
C GLY A 68 -3.99 -18.96 1.27
N ASP A 69 -4.68 -19.13 0.13
CA ASP A 69 -5.80 -18.34 -0.36
C ASP A 69 -5.50 -16.83 -0.33
N THR A 70 -4.24 -16.51 -0.63
CA THR A 70 -3.73 -15.14 -0.76
C THR A 70 -3.75 -14.70 -2.22
N PHE A 71 -3.40 -13.44 -2.47
CA PHE A 71 -3.39 -12.86 -3.81
C PHE A 71 -2.14 -12.00 -4.02
N PRO A 72 -1.58 -11.95 -5.24
CA PRO A 72 -0.31 -11.26 -5.51
C PRO A 72 -0.48 -9.77 -5.87
N GLY A 73 -1.72 -9.28 -6.01
CA GLY A 73 -2.01 -7.94 -6.49
C GLY A 73 -1.51 -6.79 -5.61
N ALA A 74 -1.61 -5.59 -6.16
CA ALA A 74 -1.22 -4.37 -5.48
C ALA A 74 -2.13 -4.09 -4.28
N THR A 75 -1.54 -4.00 -3.09
CA THR A 75 -2.24 -3.63 -1.86
C THR A 75 -1.44 -2.61 -1.05
N TYR A 76 -2.14 -1.66 -0.43
CA TYR A 76 -1.55 -0.75 0.56
C TYR A 76 -1.76 -1.36 1.95
N PRO A 77 -0.84 -1.21 2.92
CA PRO A 77 -1.06 -1.71 4.28
C PRO A 77 -2.38 -1.17 4.87
N MET A 78 -3.33 -2.07 5.15
CA MET A 78 -4.70 -1.73 5.58
C MET A 78 -5.47 -0.84 4.59
N GLY A 79 -5.14 -0.93 3.30
CA GLY A 79 -5.80 -0.23 2.21
C GLY A 79 -7.16 -0.81 1.88
N MET A 80 -8.05 0.05 1.38
CA MET A 80 -9.39 -0.32 0.95
C MET A 80 -9.42 -1.03 -0.41
N LEU A 81 -8.40 -0.82 -1.25
CA LEU A 81 -8.27 -1.49 -2.54
C LEU A 81 -7.24 -2.61 -2.44
N GLN A 82 -7.58 -3.74 -3.06
CA GLN A 82 -6.68 -4.86 -3.31
C GLN A 82 -6.79 -5.18 -4.80
N TRP A 83 -6.05 -4.47 -5.65
CA TRP A 83 -6.17 -4.61 -7.10
C TRP A 83 -5.31 -5.77 -7.59
N SER A 84 -5.94 -6.90 -7.90
CA SER A 84 -5.25 -8.18 -8.13
C SER A 84 -5.85 -8.96 -9.30
N PRO A 85 -5.06 -9.86 -9.93
CA PRO A 85 -5.58 -10.81 -10.90
C PRO A 85 -6.55 -11.84 -10.31
N ASP A 86 -7.54 -12.19 -11.12
CA ASP A 86 -8.47 -13.29 -10.91
C ASP A 86 -8.18 -14.42 -11.91
N THR A 87 -7.91 -15.63 -11.42
CA THR A 87 -7.66 -16.80 -12.27
C THR A 87 -8.89 -17.71 -12.38
N THR A 88 -8.82 -18.69 -13.28
CA THR A 88 -9.97 -19.52 -13.67
C THR A 88 -10.43 -20.53 -12.62
N SER A 89 -9.53 -21.03 -11.77
CA SER A 89 -9.85 -22.01 -10.71
C SER A 89 -10.77 -21.43 -9.62
N ASN A 90 -10.91 -20.09 -9.57
CA ASN A 90 -11.86 -19.39 -8.73
C ASN A 90 -11.73 -19.77 -7.24
N LEU A 91 -10.50 -19.77 -6.72
CA LEU A 91 -10.21 -19.97 -5.30
C LEU A 91 -10.63 -18.75 -4.48
N PRO A 92 -10.82 -18.89 -3.15
CA PRO A 92 -11.23 -17.79 -2.28
C PRO A 92 -10.39 -16.52 -2.38
N GLY A 93 -9.07 -16.65 -2.54
CA GLY A 93 -8.15 -15.51 -2.73
C GLY A 93 -8.23 -14.86 -4.11
N GLY A 94 -9.00 -15.42 -5.05
CA GLY A 94 -9.17 -14.94 -6.42
C GLY A 94 -8.09 -15.41 -7.40
N TYR A 95 -6.87 -15.68 -6.91
CA TYR A 95 -5.73 -16.12 -7.71
C TYR A 95 -5.24 -17.51 -7.28
N TYR A 96 -4.84 -18.33 -8.25
CA TYR A 96 -4.27 -19.65 -8.03
C TYR A 96 -3.03 -19.84 -8.92
N TYR A 97 -1.86 -20.00 -8.30
CA TYR A 97 -0.58 -20.00 -9.01
C TYR A 97 -0.49 -21.02 -10.15
N PRO A 98 -0.99 -22.26 -10.05
CA PRO A 98 -0.94 -23.19 -11.19
C PRO A 98 -1.79 -22.78 -12.42
N ASP A 99 -2.72 -21.82 -12.28
CA ASP A 99 -3.50 -21.33 -13.41
C ASP A 99 -2.64 -20.47 -14.35
N THR A 100 -2.88 -20.60 -15.65
CA THR A 100 -2.21 -19.82 -16.69
C THR A 100 -3.17 -18.91 -17.46
N THR A 101 -4.37 -18.69 -16.91
CA THR A 101 -5.42 -17.85 -17.52
C THR A 101 -6.02 -16.90 -16.49
N ILE A 102 -6.03 -15.61 -16.83
CA ILE A 102 -6.66 -14.54 -16.07
C ILE A 102 -8.02 -14.22 -16.68
N LYS A 103 -9.05 -14.15 -15.83
CA LYS A 103 -10.42 -13.77 -16.22
C LYS A 103 -10.73 -12.29 -15.94
N GLY A 104 -9.93 -11.62 -15.12
CA GLY A 104 -10.09 -10.21 -14.80
C GLY A 104 -9.06 -9.72 -13.79
N LEU A 105 -9.04 -8.41 -13.59
CA LEU A 105 -8.23 -7.69 -12.61
C LEU A 105 -9.17 -6.87 -11.73
N SER A 106 -9.66 -7.44 -10.63
CA SER A 106 -10.69 -6.83 -9.78
C SER A 106 -10.11 -6.00 -8.63
N LEU A 107 -10.95 -5.15 -8.04
CA LEU A 107 -10.52 -4.12 -7.07
C LEU A 107 -10.53 -4.58 -5.61
N THR A 108 -11.16 -5.72 -5.30
CA THR A 108 -11.39 -6.20 -3.94
C THR A 108 -11.04 -7.68 -3.82
N HIS A 109 -10.28 -8.04 -2.78
CA HIS A 109 -9.84 -9.42 -2.56
C HIS A 109 -9.76 -9.73 -1.06
N PHE A 110 -10.07 -10.97 -0.69
CA PHE A 110 -9.99 -11.43 0.70
C PHE A 110 -8.82 -12.40 0.89
N SER A 111 -7.79 -11.98 1.62
CA SER A 111 -6.61 -12.83 1.84
C SER A 111 -6.85 -13.87 2.94
N GLY A 112 -6.56 -15.14 2.65
CA GLY A 112 -6.46 -16.21 3.65
C GLY A 112 -7.80 -16.75 4.15
N ARG A 113 -8.85 -16.70 3.34
CA ARG A 113 -10.18 -17.24 3.69
C ARG A 113 -10.49 -18.52 2.93
N GLY A 114 -11.31 -19.38 3.52
CA GLY A 114 -11.82 -20.59 2.87
C GLY A 114 -13.16 -20.42 2.12
N CYS A 115 -13.62 -19.19 1.85
CA CYS A 115 -14.88 -18.95 1.15
C CYS A 115 -14.75 -17.90 0.03
N LYS A 116 -15.51 -18.09 -1.06
CA LYS A 116 -15.43 -17.26 -2.28
C LYS A 116 -16.29 -16.01 -2.10
N VAL A 117 -15.66 -14.86 -1.87
CA VAL A 117 -16.28 -13.53 -1.75
C VAL A 117 -15.36 -12.48 -2.36
N TYR A 118 -15.92 -11.33 -2.76
CA TYR A 118 -15.24 -10.24 -3.48
C TYR A 118 -14.93 -10.58 -4.94
N GLN A 119 -13.81 -10.09 -5.48
CA GLN A 119 -13.52 -9.99 -6.92
C GLN A 119 -14.45 -8.99 -7.63
N ASP A 120 -14.75 -7.88 -6.96
CA ASP A 120 -15.69 -6.88 -7.44
C ASP A 120 -15.05 -5.95 -8.48
N ILE A 121 -15.85 -5.57 -9.48
CA ILE A 121 -15.48 -4.61 -10.54
C ILE A 121 -14.21 -5.08 -11.29
N PRO A 122 -14.25 -6.21 -12.01
CA PRO A 122 -13.12 -6.69 -12.79
C PRO A 122 -12.84 -5.80 -14.00
N PHE A 123 -11.57 -5.41 -14.16
CA PHE A 123 -11.05 -4.78 -15.38
C PHE A 123 -10.35 -5.82 -16.24
N MET A 124 -10.54 -5.74 -17.56
CA MET A 124 -9.81 -6.59 -18.50
C MET A 124 -9.46 -5.79 -19.75
N PRO A 125 -8.18 -5.49 -20.01
CA PRO A 125 -7.75 -4.88 -21.26
C PRO A 125 -8.11 -5.78 -22.44
N PHE A 126 -8.64 -5.19 -23.49
CA PHE A 126 -9.05 -5.90 -24.69
C PHE A 126 -8.70 -5.08 -25.92
N VAL A 127 -8.11 -5.73 -26.93
CA VAL A 127 -7.75 -5.11 -28.21
C VAL A 127 -8.64 -5.72 -29.30
N GLY A 128 -9.44 -4.88 -29.94
CA GLY A 128 -10.36 -5.29 -31.01
C GLY A 128 -11.82 -4.94 -30.70
N THR A 129 -12.73 -5.60 -31.42
CA THR A 129 -14.17 -5.32 -31.33
C THR A 129 -14.82 -6.12 -30.19
N VAL A 130 -15.56 -5.41 -29.33
CA VAL A 130 -16.38 -6.02 -28.27
C VAL A 130 -17.69 -6.51 -28.88
N ASN A 131 -17.82 -7.82 -29.07
CA ASN A 131 -18.95 -8.44 -29.79
C ASN A 131 -20.06 -8.99 -28.88
N GLY A 132 -19.99 -8.75 -27.57
CA GLY A 132 -21.03 -9.21 -26.63
C GLY A 132 -20.72 -8.85 -25.18
N SER A 133 -21.69 -9.01 -24.30
CA SER A 133 -21.48 -8.76 -22.87
C SER A 133 -20.58 -9.83 -22.24
N PRO A 134 -19.56 -9.46 -21.43
CA PRO A 134 -18.82 -10.42 -20.60
C PRO A 134 -19.73 -11.21 -19.64
N ALA A 135 -20.89 -10.67 -19.26
CA ALA A 135 -21.87 -11.39 -18.45
C ALA A 135 -22.54 -12.56 -19.18
N THR A 136 -22.58 -12.52 -20.52
CA THR A 136 -23.13 -13.60 -21.34
C THR A 136 -22.08 -14.65 -21.68
N ASN A 137 -20.88 -14.23 -22.07
CA ASN A 137 -19.76 -15.13 -22.33
C ASN A 137 -18.42 -14.46 -21.99
N GLY A 138 -18.04 -14.53 -20.71
CA GLY A 138 -16.80 -13.94 -20.19
C GLY A 138 -15.54 -14.59 -20.73
N SER A 139 -15.60 -15.88 -21.11
CA SER A 139 -14.42 -16.63 -21.57
C SER A 139 -13.76 -16.03 -22.82
N THR A 140 -14.53 -15.32 -23.65
CA THR A 140 -14.04 -14.55 -24.81
C THR A 140 -13.03 -13.47 -24.43
N TYR A 141 -13.10 -12.96 -23.21
CA TYR A 141 -12.27 -11.87 -22.70
C TYR A 141 -11.12 -12.35 -21.83
N HIS A 142 -11.08 -13.63 -21.47
CA HIS A 142 -9.98 -14.18 -20.69
C HIS A 142 -8.68 -14.12 -21.50
N SER A 143 -7.56 -13.95 -20.81
CA SER A 143 -6.24 -13.97 -21.44
C SER A 143 -5.35 -14.98 -20.76
N SER A 144 -4.58 -15.71 -21.56
CA SER A 144 -3.45 -16.46 -21.03
C SER A 144 -2.32 -15.54 -20.60
N PHE A 145 -1.48 -16.02 -19.69
CA PHE A 145 -0.27 -15.37 -19.23
C PHE A 145 0.77 -16.44 -18.82
N SER A 146 1.98 -16.01 -18.48
CA SER A 146 3.01 -16.88 -17.88
C SER A 146 3.62 -16.20 -16.65
N HIS A 147 3.97 -16.96 -15.61
CA HIS A 147 4.64 -16.44 -14.42
C HIS A 147 6.03 -15.85 -14.72
N SER A 148 6.66 -16.23 -15.83
CA SER A 148 7.93 -15.59 -16.26
C SER A 148 7.72 -14.15 -16.74
N SER A 149 6.47 -13.79 -17.08
CA SER A 149 6.03 -12.46 -17.51
C SER A 149 5.11 -11.80 -16.49
N GLU A 150 5.19 -12.24 -15.23
CA GLU A 150 4.42 -11.73 -14.10
C GLU A 150 5.38 -11.27 -13.00
N SER A 151 5.04 -10.18 -12.32
CA SER A 151 5.84 -9.65 -11.22
C SER A 151 4.95 -9.03 -10.16
N ALA A 152 5.31 -9.25 -8.89
CA ALA A 152 4.58 -8.71 -7.76
C ALA A 152 5.57 -8.20 -6.70
N GLN A 153 5.26 -7.04 -6.12
CA GLN A 153 5.98 -6.42 -5.01
C GLN A 153 4.96 -5.73 -4.10
N PRO A 154 5.30 -5.39 -2.84
CA PRO A 154 4.40 -4.61 -1.99
C PRO A 154 3.91 -3.33 -2.70
N GLY A 155 2.58 -3.23 -2.91
CA GLY A 155 1.95 -2.11 -3.58
C GLY A 155 2.04 -2.09 -5.11
N TYR A 156 2.55 -3.15 -5.74
CA TYR A 156 2.71 -3.23 -7.20
C TYR A 156 2.46 -4.64 -7.75
N TYR A 157 1.78 -4.71 -8.89
CA TYR A 157 1.61 -5.95 -9.65
C TYR A 157 1.71 -5.68 -11.14
N SER A 158 2.33 -6.58 -11.90
CA SER A 158 2.44 -6.49 -13.36
C SER A 158 2.31 -7.84 -14.02
N VAL A 159 1.64 -7.89 -15.16
CA VAL A 159 1.49 -9.11 -15.97
C VAL A 159 1.40 -8.79 -17.45
N HIS A 160 2.01 -9.63 -18.28
CA HIS A 160 1.77 -9.60 -19.72
C HIS A 160 0.58 -10.50 -20.10
N LEU A 161 -0.44 -9.91 -20.72
CA LEU A 161 -1.62 -10.61 -21.21
C LEU A 161 -1.42 -10.96 -22.69
N ASN A 162 -1.26 -12.26 -22.97
CA ASN A 162 -0.96 -12.76 -24.31
C ASN A 162 -2.09 -12.50 -25.32
N GLY A 163 -3.35 -12.58 -24.89
CA GLY A 163 -4.52 -12.42 -25.75
C GLY A 163 -4.57 -11.03 -26.41
N PRO A 164 -4.59 -9.93 -25.64
CA PRO A 164 -4.52 -8.58 -26.18
C PRO A 164 -3.08 -8.14 -26.54
N ASN A 165 -2.04 -8.91 -26.20
CA ASN A 165 -0.63 -8.51 -26.28
C ASN A 165 -0.36 -7.17 -25.57
N VAL A 166 -0.80 -7.08 -24.32
CA VAL A 166 -0.71 -5.87 -23.49
C VAL A 166 -0.07 -6.23 -22.15
N THR A 167 0.88 -5.40 -21.71
CA THR A 167 1.40 -5.45 -20.34
C THR A 167 0.58 -4.54 -19.46
N VAL A 168 0.10 -5.07 -18.34
CA VAL A 168 -0.63 -4.33 -17.33
C VAL A 168 0.27 -4.10 -16.13
N ALA A 169 0.28 -2.88 -15.58
CA ALA A 169 0.93 -2.54 -14.33
C ALA A 169 -0.04 -1.83 -13.39
N LEU A 170 -0.14 -2.30 -12.15
CA LEU A 170 -1.11 -1.85 -11.15
C LEU A 170 -0.39 -1.33 -9.91
N SER A 171 -0.89 -0.24 -9.33
CA SER A 171 -0.47 0.23 -8.01
C SER A 171 -1.64 0.87 -7.28
N VAL A 172 -1.56 0.93 -5.95
CA VAL A 172 -2.65 1.41 -5.09
C VAL A 172 -2.17 2.35 -3.99
N THR A 173 -3.08 3.21 -3.57
CA THR A 173 -3.01 4.06 -2.38
C THR A 173 -4.04 3.53 -1.35
N PRO A 174 -4.21 4.16 -0.18
CA PRO A 174 -5.18 3.69 0.81
C PRO A 174 -6.62 3.53 0.30
N ARG A 175 -7.04 4.28 -0.73
CA ARG A 175 -8.44 4.29 -1.22
C ARG A 175 -8.61 4.35 -2.74
N THR A 176 -7.52 4.41 -3.49
CA THR A 176 -7.54 4.53 -4.96
C THR A 176 -6.41 3.73 -5.56
N GLY A 177 -6.39 3.57 -6.87
CA GLY A 177 -5.30 2.94 -7.58
C GLY A 177 -5.12 3.50 -8.98
N ILE A 178 -4.04 3.09 -9.62
CA ILE A 178 -3.72 3.39 -11.01
C ILE A 178 -3.35 2.09 -11.72
N GLY A 179 -3.91 1.92 -12.93
CA GLY A 179 -3.53 0.87 -13.85
C GLY A 179 -3.00 1.50 -15.13
N GLN A 180 -1.90 0.93 -15.65
CA GLN A 180 -1.28 1.30 -16.93
C GLN A 180 -1.26 0.08 -17.85
#